data_AF-A0A378LD70-F1
#
_entry.id   AF-A0A378LD70-F1
#
_cell.length_a   1.000
_cell.length_b   1.000
_cell.length_c   1.000
_cell.angle_alpha   90.00
_cell.angle_beta   90.00
_cell.angle_gamma   90.00
#
_symmetry.space_group_name_H-M   'P 1'
#
loop_
_entity.id
_entity.type
_entity.pdbx_description
1 polymer ?
#
loop_
_entity_poly.entity_id
_entity_poly.type
_entity_poly.pdbx_seq_one_letter_code
_entity_poly.pdbx_strand_id
1 'polypeptide(L)' 'MSLWKKFKEFYNASAENRIGFYNFLAFLVIPILGMTILYILVRIFWIK' A
#
# COMPACT_ATOMS: atom_id res chain seq x y z
N MET A 1 8.99 -22.02 -12.39
CA MET A 1 8.12 -21.65 -11.24
C MET A 1 7.59 -20.25 -11.51
N SER A 2 6.26 -20.02 -11.54
CA SER A 2 5.75 -18.66 -11.78
C SER A 2 6.09 -17.75 -10.59
N LEU A 3 6.34 -16.47 -10.86
CA LEU A 3 6.56 -15.43 -9.84
C LEU A 3 5.45 -15.42 -8.79
N TRP A 4 4.20 -15.62 -9.23
CA TRP A 4 3.05 -15.72 -8.34
C TRP A 4 3.14 -16.86 -7.34
N LYS A 5 3.64 -18.03 -7.75
CA LYS A 5 3.75 -19.20 -6.88
C LYS A 5 4.80 -18.96 -5.79
N LYS A 6 5.96 -18.41 -6.15
CA LYS A 6 7.01 -18.03 -5.18
C LYS A 6 6.53 -16.97 -4.19
N PHE A 7 5.80 -15.96 -4.67
CA PHE A 7 5.23 -14.92 -3.81
C PHE A 7 4.21 -15.48 -2.82
N LYS A 8 3.31 -16.35 -3.30
CA LYS A 8 2.32 -17.01 -2.44
C LYS A 8 2.96 -17.89 -1.37
N GLU A 9 4.03 -18.59 -1.72
CA GLU A 9 4.81 -19.40 -0.78
C GLU A 9 5.48 -18.51 0.28
N PHE A 10 6.13 -17.42 -0.14
CA PHE A 10 6.75 -16.44 0.77
C PHE A 10 5.73 -15.80 1.72
N TYR A 11 4.58 -15.36 1.22
CA TYR A 11 3.54 -14.73 2.02
C TYR A 11 2.94 -15.69 3.07
N ASN A 12 2.76 -16.97 2.71
CA ASN A 12 2.17 -17.94 3.62
C ASN A 12 3.18 -18.58 4.59
N ALA A 13 4.49 -18.41 4.37
CA ALA A 13 5.55 -19.08 5.12
C ALA A 13 5.55 -18.77 6.63
N SER A 14 5.20 -17.55 7.04
CA SER A 14 5.16 -17.16 8.45
C SER A 14 4.19 -16.00 8.70
N ALA A 15 3.80 -15.79 9.95
CA ALA A 15 3.02 -14.61 10.36
C ALA A 15 3.82 -13.31 10.18
N GLU A 16 5.14 -13.36 10.40
CA GLU A 16 6.06 -12.23 10.24
C GLU A 16 6.12 -11.76 8.78
N ASN A 17 6.17 -12.68 7.82
CA ASN A 17 6.18 -12.34 6.38
C ASN A 17 4.89 -11.63 5.96
N ARG A 18 3.74 -12.01 6.55
CA ARG A 18 2.45 -11.34 6.30
C ARG A 18 2.46 -9.93 6.88
N ILE A 19 2.93 -9.77 8.12
CA ILE A 19 3.04 -8.46 8.78
C ILE A 19 3.98 -7.54 7.98
N GLY A 20 5.14 -8.03 7.57
CA GLY A 20 6.08 -7.28 6.73
C GLY A 20 5.46 -6.86 5.40
N PHE A 21 4.68 -7.73 4.77
CA PHE A 21 3.94 -7.38 3.55
C PHE A 21 2.86 -6.32 3.78
N TYR A 22 2.09 -6.42 4.86
CA TYR A 22 1.11 -5.40 5.22
C TYR A 22 1.77 -4.06 5.57
N ASN A 23 2.91 -4.06 6.25
CA ASN A 23 3.69 -2.86 6.53
C ASN A 23 4.19 -2.20 5.24
N PHE A 24 4.70 -2.99 4.30
CA PHE A 24 5.10 -2.49 2.99
C PHE A 24 3.91 -1.88 2.20
N LEU A 25 2.77 -2.57 2.19
CA LEU A 25 1.54 -2.05 1.59
C LEU A 25 1.08 -0.76 2.26
N ALA A 26 1.08 -0.69 3.59
CA ALA A 26 0.71 0.50 4.33
C ALA A 26 1.64 1.68 4.01
N PHE A 27 2.95 1.43 3.92
CA PHE A 27 3.93 2.44 3.51
C PHE A 27 3.65 3.01 2.12
N LEU A 28 3.11 2.22 1.20
CA LEU A 28 2.76 2.68 -0.15
C LEU A 28 1.37 3.34 -0.20
N VAL A 29 0.38 2.73 0.44
CA VAL A 29 -1.03 3.16 0.38
C VAL A 29 -1.28 4.42 1.19
N ILE A 30 -0.69 4.56 2.39
CA ILE A 30 -0.92 5.72 3.26
C ILE A 30 -0.48 7.04 2.58
N PRO A 31 0.72 7.16 1.98
CA PRO A 31 1.12 8.37 1.27
C PRO A 31 0.23 8.67 0.07
N ILE A 32 -0.16 7.66 -0.70
CA ILE A 32 -1.05 7.85 -1.85
C ILE A 32 -2.40 8.40 -1.40
N LEU A 33 -2.99 7.81 -0.35
CA LEU A 33 -4.26 8.30 0.21
C LEU A 33 -4.11 9.71 0.77
N GLY A 34 -3.05 9.98 1.53
CA GLY A 34 -2.78 11.31 2.08
C GLY A 34 -2.65 12.38 0.99
N MET A 35 -1.85 12.10 -0.04
CA MET A 35 -1.67 13.01 -1.18
C MET A 35 -2.95 13.20 -1.98
N THR A 36 -3.75 12.13 -2.16
CA THR A 36 -5.03 12.21 -2.86
C THR A 36 -6.03 13.08 -2.10
N ILE A 37 -6.14 12.90 -0.79
CA ILE A 37 -7.02 13.71 0.05
C ILE A 37 -6.58 15.17 0.03
N LEU A 38 -5.28 15.45 0.19
CA LEU A 38 -4.74 16.80 0.14
C LEU A 38 -5.00 17.46 -1.22
N TYR A 39 -4.82 16.73 -2.32
CA TYR A 39 -5.12 17.22 -3.65
C TYR A 39 -6.60 17.62 -3.80
N ILE A 40 -7.52 16.77 -3.33
CA ILE A 40 -8.96 17.05 -3.35
C ILE A 40 -9.28 18.29 -2.50
N LEU A 41 -8.73 18.39 -1.29
CA LEU A 41 -8.95 19.53 -0.40
C LEU A 41 -8.47 20.84 -1.05
N VAL A 42 -7.25 20.85 -1.58
CA VAL A 42 -6.71 22.02 -2.30
C VAL A 42 -7.62 22.40 -3.47
N ARG A 43 -8.08 21.43 -4.24
CA ARG A 43 -9.01 21.68 -5.36
C ARG A 43 -10.31 22.30 -4.87
N ILE A 44 -10.95 21.76 -3.84
CA ILE A 44 -12.25 22.27 -3.35
C ILE A 44 -12.12 23.67 -2.75
N PHE A 45 -11.08 23.92 -1.95
CA PHE A 45 -10.99 25.14 -1.15
C PHE A 45 -10.20 26.27 -1.79
N TRP A 46 -9.26 25.99 -2.69
CA TRP A 46 -8.37 26.99 -3.28
C TRP A 46 -8.52 27.19 -4.77
N ILE A 47 -8.91 26.17 -5.52
CA ILE A 47 -9.06 26.26 -6.98
C ILE A 47 -10.55 26.23 -7.27
N LYS A 48 -11.19 27.41 -7.27
CA LYS A 48 -12.59 27.58 -7.70
C LYS A 48 -12.91 26.79 -8.96
#